data_AF-A0A1V9F0P2-F1
#
_entry.id   AF-A0A1V9F0P2-F1
#
_cell.length_a   1.000
_cell.length_b   1.000
_cell.length_c   1.000
_cell.angle_alpha   90.00
_cell.angle_beta   90.00
_cell.angle_gamma   90.00
#
_symmetry.space_group_name_H-M   'P 1'
#
loop_
_entity.id
_entity.type
_entity.pdbx_description
1 polymer ?
#
loop_
_entity_poly.entity_id
_entity_poly.type
_entity_poly.pdbx_seq_one_letter_code
_entity_poly.pdbx_strand_id
1 'polypeptide(L)'
;MENYITKRRLELASQWISTYNGKSLVRGYARHFSVDLICAIIELRMLGHHISEEYELANKCSIADRLLQKKKKGRLAQLFSRMIQATENSNLLRLYQQRCTLRHSAGLDR
;
A
#
# COMPACT_ATOMS: atom_id res chain seq x y z
N MET A 1 17.77 4.89 -10.51
CA MET A 1 18.39 3.73 -9.85
C MET A 1 18.38 2.60 -10.85
N GLU A 2 19.47 2.48 -11.61
CA GLU A 2 19.68 1.37 -12.53
C GLU A 2 19.85 0.08 -11.73
N ASN A 3 19.21 -0.98 -12.22
CA ASN A 3 19.20 -2.28 -11.57
C ASN A 3 20.62 -2.87 -11.56
N TYR A 4 21.28 -2.86 -10.41
CA TYR A 4 22.59 -3.48 -10.23
C TYR A 4 22.43 -5.01 -10.24
N ILE A 5 22.57 -5.61 -11.42
CA ILE A 5 22.55 -7.06 -11.64
C ILE A 5 23.96 -7.59 -11.44
N THR A 6 24.16 -8.37 -10.38
CA THR A 6 25.49 -8.89 -10.01
C THR A 6 25.69 -10.28 -10.61
N LYS A 7 26.82 -10.51 -11.31
CA LYS A 7 27.14 -11.81 -11.94
C LYS A 7 27.05 -12.99 -10.95
N ARG A 8 27.59 -12.82 -9.75
CA ARG A 8 27.52 -13.82 -8.67
C ARG A 8 26.09 -14.23 -8.31
N ARG A 9 25.14 -13.28 -8.34
CA ARG A 9 23.73 -13.57 -8.05
C ARG A 9 23.11 -14.40 -9.17
N LEU A 10 23.39 -14.07 -10.44
CA LEU A 10 22.89 -14.84 -11.58
C LEU A 10 23.40 -16.29 -11.59
N GLU A 11 24.66 -16.51 -11.21
CA GLU A 11 25.24 -17.85 -11.09
C GLU A 11 24.53 -18.68 -10.00
N LEU A 12 24.34 -18.10 -8.81
CA LEU A 12 23.62 -18.74 -7.71
C LEU A 12 22.13 -18.92 -8.02
N ALA A 13 21.54 -17.98 -8.76
CA ALA A 13 20.16 -18.03 -9.19
C ALA A 13 19.87 -19.25 -10.04
N SER A 14 20.73 -19.57 -11.02
CA SER A 14 20.56 -20.75 -11.88
C SER A 14 20.50 -22.05 -11.06
N GLN A 15 21.38 -22.18 -10.07
CA GLN A 15 21.39 -23.33 -9.15
C GLN A 15 20.15 -23.34 -8.24
N TRP A 16 19.78 -22.19 -7.69
CA TRP A 16 18.63 -22.08 -6.79
C TRP A 16 17.30 -22.39 -7.49
N ILE A 17 17.11 -21.89 -8.72
CA ILE A 17 15.91 -22.11 -9.53
C ILE A 17 15.68 -23.62 -9.73
N SER A 18 16.75 -24.38 -9.98
CA SER A 18 16.68 -25.83 -10.17
C SER A 18 16.16 -26.58 -8.94
N THR A 19 16.29 -25.99 -7.74
CA THR A 19 15.82 -26.56 -6.47
C THR A 19 14.47 -25.99 -6.00
N TYR A 20 13.95 -24.97 -6.69
CA TYR A 20 12.78 -24.24 -6.23
C TYR A 20 11.47 -24.94 -6.64
N ASN A 21 10.68 -25.35 -5.66
CA ASN A 21 9.37 -26.02 -5.86
C ASN A 21 8.16 -25.15 -5.44
N GLY A 22 8.33 -23.83 -5.37
CA GLY A 22 7.27 -22.93 -4.91
C GLY A 22 6.33 -22.46 -6.04
N LYS A 23 5.13 -22.02 -5.67
CA LYS A 23 4.06 -21.61 -6.61
C LYS A 23 4.39 -20.36 -7.45
N SER A 24 5.26 -19.48 -6.97
CA SER A 24 5.58 -18.22 -7.67
C SER A 24 7.08 -17.98 -7.68
N LEU A 25 7.71 -18.30 -8.81
CA LEU A 25 9.14 -18.14 -9.03
C LEU A 25 9.61 -16.72 -8.72
N VAL A 26 8.90 -15.70 -9.21
CA VAL A 26 9.24 -14.29 -9.00
C VAL A 26 9.23 -13.91 -7.51
N ARG A 27 8.18 -14.29 -6.77
CA ARG A 27 8.09 -13.97 -5.33
C ARG A 27 9.09 -14.77 -4.51
N GLY A 28 9.32 -16.04 -4.86
CA GLY A 28 10.34 -16.87 -4.24
C GLY A 28 11.73 -16.27 -4.43
N TYR A 29 12.04 -15.86 -5.65
CA TYR A 29 13.31 -15.26 -6.03
C TYR A 29 13.56 -13.95 -5.28
N ALA A 30 12.59 -13.04 -5.30
CA ALA A 30 12.63 -11.77 -4.58
C ALA A 30 12.90 -11.98 -3.08
N ARG A 31 12.29 -13.00 -2.48
CA ARG A 31 12.48 -13.33 -1.07
C ARG A 31 13.84 -13.96 -0.78
N HIS A 32 14.31 -14.87 -1.64
CA HIS A 32 15.56 -15.59 -1.43
C HIS A 32 16.78 -14.66 -1.57
N PHE A 33 16.77 -13.80 -2.59
CA PHE A 33 17.87 -12.87 -2.87
C PHE A 33 17.66 -11.46 -2.29
N SER A 34 16.55 -11.25 -1.56
CA SER A 34 16.19 -9.95 -0.97
C SER A 34 16.19 -8.80 -1.99
N VAL A 35 15.63 -9.06 -3.18
CA VAL A 35 15.54 -8.10 -4.28
C VAL A 35 14.10 -7.65 -4.51
N ASP A 36 13.93 -6.48 -5.14
CA ASP A 36 12.62 -6.03 -5.58
C ASP A 36 12.03 -6.96 -6.66
N LEU A 37 10.70 -6.99 -6.72
CA LEU A 37 9.98 -7.82 -7.71
C LEU A 37 10.36 -7.47 -9.15
N ILE A 38 10.67 -6.20 -9.44
CA ILE A 38 11.12 -5.78 -10.77
C ILE A 38 12.50 -6.35 -11.10
N CYS A 39 13.44 -6.28 -10.15
CA CYS A 39 14.76 -6.90 -10.31
C CYS A 39 14.66 -8.41 -10.51
N ALA A 40 13.81 -9.08 -9.72
CA ALA A 40 13.54 -10.50 -9.86
C ALA A 40 13.00 -10.85 -11.27
N ILE A 41 12.07 -10.06 -11.81
CA ILE A 41 11.52 -10.29 -13.16
C ILE A 41 12.61 -10.16 -14.23
N ILE A 42 13.43 -9.11 -14.16
CA ILE A 42 14.48 -8.86 -15.15
C ILE A 42 15.52 -9.99 -15.12
N GLU A 43 15.97 -10.39 -13.94
CA GLU A 43 16.98 -11.46 -13.80
C GLU A 43 16.43 -12.81 -14.25
N LEU A 44 15.19 -13.13 -13.90
CA LEU A 44 14.54 -14.35 -14.38
C LEU A 44 14.37 -14.35 -15.92
N ARG A 45 14.08 -13.20 -16.53
CA ARG A 45 14.04 -13.04 -18.00
C ARG A 45 15.42 -13.27 -18.62
N MET A 46 16.49 -12.77 -18.00
CA MET A 46 17.87 -13.01 -18.44
C MET A 46 18.28 -14.48 -18.32
N LEU A 47 17.74 -15.20 -17.33
CA LEU A 47 17.94 -16.64 -17.15
C LEU A 47 17.06 -17.50 -18.09
N GLY A 48 16.25 -16.87 -18.95
CA GLY A 48 15.43 -17.54 -19.97
C GLY A 48 14.00 -17.86 -19.52
N HIS A 49 13.56 -17.39 -18.35
CA HIS A 49 12.17 -17.56 -17.93
C HIS A 49 11.27 -16.50 -18.56
N HIS A 50 10.24 -16.95 -19.28
CA HIS A 50 9.26 -16.06 -19.84
C HIS A 50 8.32 -15.54 -18.75
N ILE A 51 8.40 -14.23 -18.47
CA ILE A 51 7.48 -13.52 -17.57
C ILE A 51 6.75 -12.48 -18.39
N SER A 52 5.42 -12.53 -18.34
CA SER A 52 4.54 -11.67 -19.12
C SER A 52 4.75 -10.20 -18.76
N GLU A 53 4.64 -9.34 -19.76
CA GLU A 53 4.83 -7.90 -19.61
C GLU A 53 3.70 -7.28 -18.78
N GLU A 54 2.48 -7.83 -18.85
CA GLU A 54 1.33 -7.41 -18.05
C GLU A 54 1.60 -7.58 -16.56
N TYR A 55 2.26 -8.68 -16.18
CA TYR A 55 2.66 -8.91 -14.79
C TYR A 55 3.71 -7.89 -14.33
N GLU A 56 4.67 -7.55 -15.18
CA GLU A 56 5.67 -6.53 -14.89
C GLU A 56 5.03 -5.13 -14.70
N LEU A 57 4.11 -4.77 -15.59
CA LEU A 57 3.35 -3.52 -15.53
C LEU A 57 2.51 -3.42 -14.26
N ALA A 58 1.79 -4.49 -13.88
CA ALA A 58 1.01 -4.52 -12.64
C ALA A 58 1.90 -4.28 -11.40
N ASN A 59 3.11 -4.85 -11.36
CA ASN A 59 4.06 -4.62 -10.29
C ASN A 59 4.59 -3.18 -10.28
N LYS A 60 4.90 -2.60 -11.45
CA LYS A 60 5.33 -1.19 -11.59
C LYS A 60 4.24 -0.23 -11.11
N CYS A 61 2.99 -0.43 -11.52
CA CYS A 61 1.84 0.37 -11.09
C CYS A 61 1.64 0.29 -9.58
N SER A 62 1.71 -0.91 -8.99
CA SER A 62 1.58 -1.09 -7.54
C SER A 62 2.68 -0.38 -6.74
N ILE A 63 3.92 -0.41 -7.23
CA ILE A 63 5.05 0.32 -6.62
C ILE A 63 4.81 1.83 -6.71
N ALA A 64 4.40 2.33 -7.88
CA ALA A 64 4.09 3.74 -8.11
C ALA A 64 2.96 4.22 -7.18
N ASP A 65 1.87 3.46 -7.06
CA ASP A 65 0.77 3.77 -6.15
C ASP A 65 1.24 3.81 -4.70
N ARG A 66 2.06 2.86 -4.26
CA ARG A 66 2.59 2.86 -2.90
C ARG A 66 3.46 4.09 -2.62
N LEU A 67 4.24 4.54 -3.60
CA LEU A 67 5.03 5.77 -3.51
C LEU A 67 4.13 7.01 -3.47
N LEU A 68 3.08 7.05 -4.30
CA LEU A 68 2.09 8.12 -4.30
C LEU A 68 1.33 8.19 -2.97
N GLN A 69 0.94 7.05 -2.39
CA GLN A 69 0.32 7.00 -1.07
C GLN A 69 1.26 7.47 0.04
N LYS A 70 2.56 7.11 -0.01
CA LYS A 70 3.56 7.64 0.93
C LYS A 70 3.72 9.16 0.82
N LYS A 71 3.67 9.71 -0.40
CA LYS A 71 3.73 11.17 -0.65
C LYS A 71 2.45 11.90 -0.22
N LYS A 72 1.27 11.33 -0.50
CA LYS A 72 -0.04 11.86 -0.07
C LYS A 72 -0.21 11.84 1.45
N LYS A 73 0.50 10.94 2.14
CA LYS A 73 0.67 10.95 3.60
C LYS A 73 1.63 12.04 4.10
N GLY A 74 1.88 13.09 3.32
CA GLY A 74 2.50 14.32 3.82
C GLY A 74 1.73 14.85 5.02
N ARG A 75 2.44 15.06 6.13
CA ARG A 75 1.91 15.32 7.49
C ARG A 75 0.77 16.34 7.57
N LEU A 76 0.79 17.35 6.69
CA LEU A 76 -0.17 18.44 6.69
C LEU A 76 -1.59 18.00 6.29
N ALA A 77 -1.74 17.09 5.32
CA ALA A 77 -3.05 16.60 4.87
C ALA A 77 -3.73 15.70 5.92
N GLN A 78 -2.93 14.89 6.64
CA GLN A 78 -3.44 14.12 7.77
C GLN A 78 -3.83 15.01 8.94
N LEU A 79 -3.02 16.03 9.27
CA LEU A 79 -3.34 16.98 10.34
C LEU A 79 -4.59 17.79 10.04
N PHE A 80 -4.76 18.25 8.80
CA PHE A 80 -5.95 18.99 8.38
C PHE A 80 -7.22 18.12 8.44
N SER A 81 -7.17 16.87 7.96
CA SER A 81 -8.30 15.94 8.05
C SER A 81 -8.69 15.61 9.49
N ARG A 82 -7.71 15.55 10.40
CA ARG A 82 -7.93 15.35 11.85
C ARG A 82 -8.52 16.59 12.54
N MET A 83 -8.13 17.78 12.07
CA MET A 83 -8.64 19.05 12.58
C MET A 83 -10.12 19.24 12.24
N ILE A 84 -10.53 18.88 11.02
CA ILE A 84 -11.94 18.95 10.59
C ILE A 84 -12.84 18.02 11.43
N GLN A 85 -12.37 16.80 11.73
CA GLN A 85 -13.11 15.86 12.59
C GLN A 85 -13.22 16.32 14.05
N ALA A 86 -12.27 17.13 14.52
CA ALA A 86 -12.33 17.74 15.86
C ALA A 86 -13.36 18.88 15.93
N THR A 87 -13.50 19.67 14.86
CA THR A 87 -14.53 20.73 14.79
C THR A 87 -15.96 20.19 14.65
N GLU A 88 -16.16 19.02 14.04
CA GLU A 88 -17.47 18.34 14.03
C GLU A 88 -17.89 17.87 15.43
N ASN A 89 -16.94 17.69 16.36
CA ASN A 89 -17.21 17.30 17.75
C ASN A 89 -17.44 18.48 18.70
N SER A 90 -17.40 19.73 18.23
CA SER A 90 -17.68 20.90 19.07
C SER A 90 -18.79 21.74 18.45
N ASN A 91 -20.05 21.34 18.67
CA ASN A 91 -21.24 22.19 18.88
C ASN A 91 -22.57 21.43 18.64
N LEU A 92 -22.56 20.32 17.90
CA LEU A 92 -23.79 19.54 17.64
C LEU A 92 -24.28 18.74 18.87
N LEU A 93 -23.38 18.24 19.71
CA LEU A 93 -23.74 17.54 20.95
C LEU A 93 -24.36 18.47 22.01
N ARG A 94 -23.95 19.75 22.03
CA ARG A 94 -24.50 20.76 22.97
C ARG A 94 -25.92 21.17 22.58
N LEU A 95 -26.20 21.26 21.28
CA LEU A 95 -27.55 21.53 20.74
C LEU A 95 -28.48 20.31 20.85
N TYR A 96 -27.96 19.09 20.76
CA TYR A 96 -28.74 17.87 20.99
C TYR A 96 -29.12 17.71 22.47
N GLN A 97 -28.23 18.09 23.41
CA GLN A 97 -28.54 18.10 24.85
C GLN A 97 -29.50 19.24 25.25
N GLN A 98 -29.42 20.42 24.64
CA GLN A 98 -30.36 21.53 24.90
C GLN A 98 -31.78 21.26 24.39
N ARG A 99 -31.94 20.43 23.36
CA ARG A 99 -33.25 20.11 22.78
C ARG A 99 -34.01 19.02 23.55
N CYS A 100 -33.31 18.17 24.30
CA CYS A 100 -33.91 17.13 25.14
C CYS A 100 -34.47 17.66 26.48
N THR A 101 -34.05 18.84 26.96
CA THR A 101 -34.63 19.47 28.16
C THR A 101 -35.86 20.35 27.89
N LEU A 102 -36.13 20.72 26.63
CA LEU A 102 -37.26 21.58 26.24
C LEU A 102 -38.52 20.84 25.78
N ARG A 103 -38.50 19.50 25.71
CA ARG A 103 -39.68 18.70 25.30
C ARG A 103 -40.58 18.25 26.46
N HIS A 104 -40.22 18.56 27.71
CA HIS A 104 -41.05 18.28 28.90
C HIS A 104 -41.78 19.51 29.47
N SER A 105 -41.63 20.71 28.90
CA SER A 105 -42.20 21.95 29.47
C SER A 105 -43.16 22.70 28.54
N ALA A 106 -43.69 22.06 27.49
CA ALA A 106 -44.64 22.69 26.57
C ALA A 106 -45.79 21.75 26.17
N GLY A 107 -46.33 21.01 27.13
CA GLY A 107 -47.69 20.46 27.07
C GLY A 107 -48.62 21.36 27.89
N LEU A 108 -49.23 22.34 27.22
CA LEU A 108 -50.36 23.14 27.70
C LEU A 108 -51.57 22.77 26.83
N ASP A 109 -52.58 22.18 27.45
CA ASP A 109 -54.00 22.12 27.03
C ASP A 109 -54.69 21.18 28.04
N ARG A 110 -55.74 21.52 28.81
CA ARG A 110 -56.67 22.65 28.94
C ARG A 110 -57.17 22.70 30.38
#